data_AF-A0A2R5EGP9-F1
#
_entry.id   AF-A0A2R5EGP9-F1
#
_cell.length_a   1.000
_cell.length_b   1.000
_cell.length_c   1.000
_cell.angle_alpha   90.00
_cell.angle_beta   90.00
_cell.angle_gamma   90.00
#
_symmetry.space_group_name_H-M   'P 1'
#
loop_
_entity.id
_entity.type
_entity.pdbx_description
1 polymer ?
#
loop_
_entity_poly.entity_id
_entity_poly.type
_entity_poly.pdbx_seq_one_letter_code
_entity_poly.pdbx_strand_id
1 'polypeptide(L)'
;MKFKLAVVLIVLQYFIFSSGIVPTPLAHAETVDSVFYETSEVFYETSFEDAEDLAFITDFTERDASDMHTGSYSLKYTNDGNKPVSFIRIPVKAGYAYDVSVWMKTAELTGQWAGGRVAIDAYDQAGNWSFGKYMNPVNSEEEWQLVRLPTYVAGENVVSAQFSLYSEGTGGTIWFDDLRITEKLFVEEDTNGNYETSFEDITDTTWDKSFTDYDTSEVNNGEYALKYTFNGSNPTVSVRIPVKAGYAYDATVWVKTADLTGMWAGARIAVDGYDENGGWKLGKYMDPMSSNGIWIQLRLPTYIADKGTVYADFALYSYGESGTIWFDDLKIVEYKPDPLIAKLVTPQYRGILMPDGNPIVTVATRGTVGLTAEDYTTTVKLVNADEETIEEQVWTEKLDTLAEFDTTALAAGDYEAVVTTYVTNKPAEAFVERFKIKKVSTVSELPKSYVDDYGRFWRDGELFFPIGIYTANIDESELQDLSDSPFNTIMPYDYPNLDQLNLAEQYGQKVIFSLKDFFYDFPYAPPFIEDEDDEVEAITLMAEQYRNHPALLAWYLSDETPTDKRLSTHYKTIVENDPN
;
A
#
# COMPACT_ATOMS: atom_id res chain seq x y z
N MET A 1 36.38 -12.40 53.20
CA MET A 1 37.06 -12.41 51.88
C MET A 1 36.04 -11.86 50.87
N LYS A 2 36.50 -11.04 49.92
CA LYS A 2 35.75 -9.97 49.24
C LYS A 2 34.50 -10.43 48.46
N PHE A 3 33.37 -9.75 48.71
CA PHE A 3 32.21 -9.67 47.81
C PHE A 3 32.62 -8.96 46.50
N LYS A 4 32.27 -9.54 45.34
CA LYS A 4 32.24 -8.82 44.06
C LYS A 4 30.79 -8.80 43.58
N LEU A 5 30.25 -7.58 43.62
CA LEU A 5 28.98 -7.16 43.07
C LEU A 5 29.13 -7.11 41.53
N ALA A 6 28.34 -7.90 40.80
CA ALA A 6 28.18 -7.74 39.36
C ALA A 6 26.95 -6.85 39.12
N VAL A 7 27.21 -5.75 38.43
CA VAL A 7 26.27 -4.68 38.09
C VAL A 7 25.32 -5.19 37.00
N VAL A 8 24.03 -5.20 37.28
CA VAL A 8 22.97 -5.32 36.28
C VAL A 8 22.75 -3.94 35.69
N LEU A 9 23.09 -3.76 34.41
CA LEU A 9 22.80 -2.54 33.66
C LEU A 9 21.35 -2.62 33.17
N ILE A 10 20.45 -1.91 33.86
CA ILE A 10 19.10 -1.64 33.39
C ILE A 10 19.20 -0.45 32.44
N VAL A 11 19.07 -0.68 31.13
CA VAL A 11 18.86 0.41 30.17
C VAL A 11 17.37 0.70 30.14
N LEU A 12 16.95 1.65 30.98
CA LEU A 12 15.65 2.31 30.90
C LEU A 12 15.78 3.39 29.82
N GLN A 13 15.25 3.16 28.62
CA GLN A 13 15.09 4.24 27.64
C GLN A 13 13.71 4.87 27.82
N TYR A 14 13.73 5.99 28.52
CA TYR A 14 12.61 6.90 28.65
C TYR A 14 12.25 7.51 27.29
N PHE A 15 10.97 7.42 26.96
CA PHE A 15 10.27 8.33 26.04
C PHE A 15 10.63 9.78 26.38
N ILE A 16 11.36 10.45 25.50
CA ILE A 16 11.43 11.90 25.45
C ILE A 16 10.68 12.32 24.20
N PHE A 17 9.48 12.87 24.42
CA PHE A 17 8.83 13.75 23.46
C PHE A 17 9.79 14.90 23.16
N SER A 18 10.49 14.84 22.03
CA SER A 18 11.02 16.02 21.38
C SER A 18 10.06 16.40 20.26
N SER A 19 9.33 17.48 20.50
CA SER A 19 8.72 18.33 19.48
C SER A 19 9.77 18.71 18.43
N GLY A 20 9.86 17.89 17.39
CA GLY A 20 10.66 18.13 16.19
C GLY A 20 9.79 18.81 15.16
N ILE A 21 10.04 20.11 14.99
CA ILE A 21 9.90 20.91 13.76
C ILE A 21 9.05 20.23 12.67
N VAL A 22 7.79 20.67 12.58
CA VAL A 22 6.94 20.49 11.40
C VAL A 22 7.72 21.04 10.19
N PRO A 23 8.02 20.24 9.16
CA PRO A 23 8.49 20.79 7.90
C PRO A 23 7.42 21.74 7.39
N THR A 24 7.82 22.98 7.16
CA THR A 24 6.98 23.97 6.49
C THR A 24 6.57 23.38 5.13
N PRO A 25 5.30 23.48 4.69
CA PRO A 25 4.93 23.08 3.33
C PRO A 25 5.74 23.95 2.36
N LEU A 26 6.75 23.35 1.74
CA LEU A 26 7.51 23.94 0.65
C LEU A 26 6.68 23.78 -0.63
N ALA A 27 6.74 24.82 -1.46
CA ALA A 27 5.90 25.04 -2.63
C ALA A 27 5.79 23.80 -3.52
N HIS A 28 4.53 23.50 -3.86
CA HIS A 28 4.07 22.50 -4.80
C HIS A 28 4.90 22.54 -6.09
N ALA A 29 5.65 21.48 -6.38
CA ALA A 29 6.04 21.16 -7.75
C ALA A 29 4.84 20.46 -8.38
N GLU A 30 4.36 20.99 -9.50
CA GLU A 30 3.21 20.49 -10.24
C GLU A 30 3.48 19.05 -10.72
N THR A 31 2.69 18.09 -10.22
CA THR A 31 2.61 16.72 -10.73
C THR A 31 1.91 16.71 -12.09
N VAL A 32 2.53 16.08 -13.09
CA VAL A 32 1.99 15.89 -14.45
C VAL A 32 1.38 14.49 -14.56
N ASP A 33 0.24 14.44 -15.24
CA ASP A 33 -0.72 13.35 -15.41
C ASP A 33 -0.15 12.04 -15.99
N SER A 34 -0.64 10.92 -15.44
CA SER A 34 -0.39 9.55 -15.88
C SER A 34 -1.70 8.87 -16.28
N VAL A 35 -2.00 8.74 -17.58
CA VAL A 35 -3.16 7.96 -18.06
C VAL A 35 -2.82 7.37 -19.43
N PHE A 36 -3.18 6.10 -19.66
CA PHE A 36 -3.05 5.44 -20.97
C PHE A 36 -4.23 5.82 -21.89
N TYR A 37 -3.97 6.03 -23.19
CA TYR A 37 -4.95 6.56 -24.14
C TYR A 37 -5.15 5.63 -25.35
N GLU A 38 -6.40 5.27 -25.66
CA GLU A 38 -6.70 4.41 -26.82
C GLU A 38 -6.51 5.12 -28.19
N THR A 39 -6.60 6.46 -28.26
CA THR A 39 -6.24 7.25 -29.46
C THR A 39 -5.94 8.71 -29.09
N SER A 40 -4.70 9.19 -29.28
CA SER A 40 -4.35 10.61 -29.20
C SER A 40 -4.36 11.25 -30.59
N GLU A 41 -5.15 12.29 -30.82
CA GLU A 41 -5.13 13.04 -32.08
C GLU A 41 -4.57 14.45 -31.86
N VAL A 42 -3.80 14.94 -32.84
CA VAL A 42 -3.38 16.35 -32.85
C VAL A 42 -4.61 17.20 -33.12
N PHE A 43 -4.97 18.00 -32.12
CA PHE A 43 -6.17 18.81 -32.14
C PHE A 43 -5.91 20.18 -32.76
N TYR A 44 -4.77 20.77 -32.44
CA TYR A 44 -4.27 22.00 -33.03
C TYR A 44 -2.75 22.03 -32.95
N GLU A 45 -2.08 22.47 -34.00
CA GLU A 45 -0.65 22.72 -33.98
C GLU A 45 -0.29 23.93 -34.84
N THR A 46 0.74 24.66 -34.43
CA THR A 46 1.33 25.74 -35.24
C THR A 46 2.81 25.87 -34.90
N SER A 47 3.64 25.90 -35.93
CA SER A 47 5.06 26.28 -35.87
C SER A 47 5.26 27.73 -36.34
N PHE A 48 4.17 28.51 -36.45
CA PHE A 48 4.16 29.92 -36.87
C PHE A 48 4.71 30.23 -38.28
N GLU A 49 5.00 29.22 -39.09
CA GLU A 49 5.50 29.34 -40.47
C GLU A 49 4.45 29.83 -41.48
N ASP A 50 3.19 29.48 -41.27
CA ASP A 50 2.12 29.84 -42.20
C ASP A 50 1.76 31.31 -42.02
N ALA A 51 2.05 32.15 -43.02
CA ALA A 51 1.76 33.57 -43.01
C ALA A 51 0.25 33.88 -42.97
N GLU A 52 -0.61 32.94 -43.34
CA GLU A 52 -2.07 33.09 -43.27
C GLU A 52 -2.64 32.79 -41.87
N ASP A 53 -1.89 32.11 -40.99
CA ASP A 53 -2.29 31.82 -39.61
C ASP A 53 -2.12 33.06 -38.71
N LEU A 54 -3.15 33.88 -38.62
CA LEU A 54 -3.14 35.10 -37.80
C LEU A 54 -3.60 34.85 -36.35
N ALA A 55 -3.79 33.60 -35.93
CA ALA A 55 -4.53 33.27 -34.72
C ALA A 55 -3.86 33.79 -33.43
N PHE A 56 -2.52 33.86 -33.42
CA PHE A 56 -1.73 34.40 -32.29
C PHE A 56 -1.07 35.75 -32.57
N ILE A 57 -1.35 36.41 -33.70
CA ILE A 57 -0.76 37.69 -34.10
C ILE A 57 -1.61 38.85 -33.55
N THR A 58 -1.01 39.71 -32.74
CA THR A 58 -1.66 40.83 -32.05
C THR A 58 -0.77 42.09 -32.11
N ASP A 59 -1.17 43.18 -31.44
CA ASP A 59 -0.34 44.39 -31.33
C ASP A 59 0.97 44.20 -30.52
N PHE A 60 1.10 43.06 -29.82
CA PHE A 60 2.22 42.74 -28.93
C PHE A 60 2.89 41.40 -29.27
N THR A 61 2.45 40.75 -30.35
CA THR A 61 3.08 39.56 -30.90
C THR A 61 3.35 39.70 -32.41
N GLU A 62 4.48 39.18 -32.86
CA GLU A 62 4.86 39.18 -34.26
C GLU A 62 5.60 37.88 -34.62
N ARG A 63 5.68 37.58 -35.91
CA ARG A 63 6.58 36.52 -36.38
C ARG A 63 8.00 37.06 -36.39
N ASP A 64 8.92 36.31 -35.79
CA ASP A 64 10.33 36.66 -35.74
C ASP A 64 11.18 35.59 -36.42
N ALA A 65 12.04 36.01 -37.35
CA ALA A 65 12.96 35.15 -38.08
C ALA A 65 14.38 35.14 -37.50
N SER A 66 14.59 35.87 -36.40
CA SER A 66 15.92 35.99 -35.78
C SER A 66 16.16 34.97 -34.66
N ASP A 67 15.11 34.46 -34.03
CA ASP A 67 15.17 33.45 -32.97
C ASP A 67 13.99 32.48 -33.13
N MET A 68 14.28 31.20 -33.32
CA MET A 68 13.30 30.14 -33.57
C MET A 68 13.86 28.80 -33.08
N HIS A 69 12.97 27.91 -32.64
CA HIS A 69 13.33 26.57 -32.20
C HIS A 69 13.43 25.64 -33.42
N THR A 70 12.43 25.68 -34.30
CA THR A 70 12.48 25.02 -35.61
C THR A 70 12.04 25.98 -36.72
N GLY A 71 12.11 25.53 -37.99
CA GLY A 71 11.61 26.31 -39.12
C GLY A 71 12.39 27.61 -39.39
N SER A 72 11.65 28.63 -39.81
CA SER A 72 12.11 29.96 -40.21
C SER A 72 11.54 31.09 -39.36
N TYR A 73 10.49 30.83 -38.57
CA TYR A 73 9.78 31.80 -37.77
C TYR A 73 9.35 31.22 -36.42
N SER A 74 9.40 32.04 -35.38
CA SER A 74 8.69 31.80 -34.12
C SER A 74 7.71 32.94 -33.81
N LEU A 75 6.85 32.75 -32.83
CA LEU A 75 6.01 33.82 -32.29
C LEU A 75 6.78 34.60 -31.23
N LYS A 76 7.23 35.80 -31.57
CA LYS A 76 7.80 36.74 -30.61
C LYS A 76 6.69 37.53 -29.92
N TYR A 77 6.74 37.58 -28.61
CA TYR A 77 5.91 38.37 -27.73
C TYR A 77 6.78 39.44 -27.04
N THR A 78 6.41 40.71 -27.15
CA THR A 78 7.09 41.81 -26.47
C THR A 78 6.19 42.36 -25.35
N ASN A 79 6.63 42.22 -24.10
CA ASN A 79 5.93 42.79 -22.95
C ASN A 79 6.36 44.24 -22.75
N ASP A 80 5.41 45.17 -22.78
CA ASP A 80 5.63 46.62 -22.57
C ASP A 80 5.11 47.12 -21.21
N GLY A 81 4.75 46.21 -20.31
CA GLY A 81 4.18 46.48 -18.99
C GLY A 81 2.66 46.43 -18.94
N ASN A 82 1.99 46.38 -20.10
CA ASN A 82 0.62 45.88 -20.17
C ASN A 82 0.68 44.36 -20.14
N LYS A 83 -0.28 43.66 -19.50
CA LYS A 83 -0.32 42.19 -19.46
C LYS A 83 -1.31 41.62 -20.50
N PRO A 84 -1.15 41.84 -21.81
CA PRO A 84 -2.13 41.35 -22.78
C PRO A 84 -1.93 39.85 -23.04
N VAL A 85 -2.99 39.17 -23.47
CA VAL A 85 -2.97 37.72 -23.68
C VAL A 85 -3.17 37.43 -25.16
N SER A 86 -2.26 36.67 -25.78
CA SER A 86 -2.48 36.12 -27.12
C SER A 86 -3.08 34.73 -26.99
N PHE A 87 -4.16 34.44 -27.70
CA PHE A 87 -4.88 33.19 -27.53
C PHE A 87 -5.65 32.77 -28.77
N ILE A 88 -5.94 31.48 -28.84
CA ILE A 88 -6.98 30.92 -29.68
C ILE A 88 -8.11 30.41 -28.82
N ARG A 89 -9.34 30.48 -29.33
CA ARG A 89 -10.49 29.83 -28.70
C ARG A 89 -11.07 28.82 -29.68
N ILE A 90 -11.10 27.57 -29.27
CA ILE A 90 -11.55 26.45 -30.10
C ILE A 90 -12.64 25.67 -29.35
N PRO A 91 -13.63 25.10 -30.06
CA PRO A 91 -14.64 24.22 -29.46
C PRO A 91 -13.96 23.01 -28.81
N VAL A 92 -14.43 22.57 -27.64
CA VAL A 92 -13.93 21.35 -26.98
C VAL A 92 -15.10 20.43 -26.66
N LYS A 93 -14.80 19.15 -26.46
CA LYS A 93 -15.76 18.10 -26.17
C LYS A 93 -15.73 17.81 -24.67
N ALA A 94 -16.89 17.82 -24.02
CA ALA A 94 -17.02 17.30 -22.67
C ALA A 94 -16.54 15.84 -22.57
N GLY A 95 -15.87 15.49 -21.48
CA GLY A 95 -15.28 14.17 -21.28
C GLY A 95 -14.04 13.89 -22.14
N TYR A 96 -13.41 14.92 -22.71
CA TYR A 96 -12.12 14.80 -23.39
C TYR A 96 -11.04 15.52 -22.58
N ALA A 97 -9.83 14.98 -22.65
CA ALA A 97 -8.63 15.55 -22.08
C ALA A 97 -7.82 16.29 -23.15
N TYR A 98 -7.18 17.39 -22.75
CA TYR A 98 -6.39 18.27 -23.59
C TYR A 98 -5.01 18.50 -22.97
N ASP A 99 -3.96 18.13 -23.69
CA ASP A 99 -2.58 18.46 -23.33
C ASP A 99 -2.07 19.59 -24.21
N VAL A 100 -1.25 20.46 -23.63
CA VAL A 100 -0.68 21.59 -24.33
C VAL A 100 0.82 21.61 -24.10
N SER A 101 1.59 21.63 -25.19
CA SER A 101 3.03 21.80 -25.16
C SER A 101 3.47 22.88 -26.13
N VAL A 102 4.49 23.65 -25.78
CA VAL A 102 5.09 24.67 -26.64
C VAL A 102 6.56 24.84 -26.28
N TRP A 103 7.41 25.10 -27.25
CA TRP A 103 8.79 25.53 -26.99
C TRP A 103 8.79 27.00 -26.64
N MET A 104 9.55 27.38 -25.61
CA MET A 104 9.59 28.73 -25.09
C MET A 104 11.02 29.18 -24.85
N LYS A 105 11.33 30.43 -25.22
CA LYS A 105 12.55 31.14 -24.86
C LYS A 105 12.22 32.53 -24.34
N THR A 106 13.03 33.07 -23.43
CA THR A 106 12.78 34.33 -22.73
C THR A 106 14.05 35.13 -22.58
N ALA A 107 14.00 36.45 -22.80
CA ALA A 107 15.13 37.35 -22.63
C ALA A 107 14.71 38.68 -22.00
N GLU A 108 15.63 39.30 -21.28
CA GLU A 108 15.50 40.66 -20.72
C GLU A 108 14.23 40.87 -19.87
N LEU A 109 13.80 39.83 -19.15
CA LEU A 109 12.60 39.86 -18.31
C LEU A 109 12.77 40.83 -17.14
N THR A 110 11.74 41.64 -16.86
CA THR A 110 11.71 42.58 -15.72
C THR A 110 10.41 42.45 -14.93
N GLY A 111 10.48 42.75 -13.63
CA GLY A 111 9.32 42.72 -12.73
C GLY A 111 9.26 41.46 -11.87
N GLN A 112 8.39 41.48 -10.87
CA GLN A 112 8.17 40.33 -10.00
C GLN A 112 7.40 39.25 -10.77
N TRP A 113 7.83 37.98 -10.65
CA TRP A 113 7.24 36.83 -11.35
C TRP A 113 7.33 36.91 -12.88
N ALA A 114 8.38 37.58 -13.39
CA ALA A 114 8.56 37.74 -14.82
C ALA A 114 8.86 36.40 -15.51
N GLY A 115 8.13 36.09 -16.58
CA GLY A 115 8.26 34.82 -17.30
C GLY A 115 7.17 34.64 -18.35
N GLY A 116 7.34 33.64 -19.21
CA GLY A 116 6.30 33.21 -20.14
C GLY A 116 5.34 32.22 -19.50
N ARG A 117 4.08 32.23 -19.94
CA ARG A 117 3.01 31.38 -19.44
C ARG A 117 2.20 30.77 -20.59
N VAL A 118 1.71 29.58 -20.31
CA VAL A 118 0.69 28.87 -21.08
C VAL A 118 -0.50 28.67 -20.17
N ALA A 119 -1.72 28.86 -20.69
CA ALA A 119 -2.95 28.63 -19.92
C ALA A 119 -4.09 28.10 -20.78
N ILE A 120 -5.04 27.46 -20.11
CA ILE A 120 -6.35 27.08 -20.64
C ILE A 120 -7.43 27.74 -19.79
N ASP A 121 -8.37 28.44 -20.43
CA ASP A 121 -9.62 28.91 -19.83
C ASP A 121 -10.81 28.25 -20.53
N ALA A 122 -11.68 27.57 -19.79
CA ALA A 122 -12.81 26.81 -20.32
C ALA A 122 -14.14 27.52 -20.09
N TYR A 123 -15.05 27.40 -21.06
CA TYR A 123 -16.32 28.14 -21.08
C TYR A 123 -17.52 27.24 -21.40
N ASP A 124 -18.65 27.57 -20.78
CA ASP A 124 -19.95 26.96 -21.04
C ASP A 124 -20.61 27.50 -22.33
N GLN A 125 -21.77 26.94 -22.69
CA GLN A 125 -22.54 27.34 -23.87
C GLN A 125 -23.02 28.81 -23.85
N ALA A 126 -23.16 29.41 -22.66
CA ALA A 126 -23.52 30.81 -22.50
C ALA A 126 -22.29 31.75 -22.53
N GLY A 127 -21.08 31.19 -22.63
CA GLY A 127 -19.81 31.93 -22.62
C GLY A 127 -19.34 32.31 -21.22
N ASN A 128 -19.93 31.74 -20.16
CA ASN A 128 -19.44 31.94 -18.80
C ASN A 128 -18.18 31.10 -18.59
N TRP A 129 -17.24 31.67 -17.86
CA TRP A 129 -16.05 30.94 -17.44
C TRP A 129 -16.43 29.81 -16.48
N SER A 130 -15.95 28.60 -16.77
CA SER A 130 -16.22 27.39 -16.00
C SER A 130 -15.00 26.96 -15.18
N PHE A 131 -13.81 27.00 -15.77
CA PHE A 131 -12.58 26.52 -15.15
C PHE A 131 -11.36 27.12 -15.85
N GLY A 132 -10.21 27.17 -15.18
CA GLY A 132 -8.95 27.58 -15.80
C GLY A 132 -7.75 26.84 -15.21
N LYS A 133 -6.76 26.54 -16.05
CA LYS A 133 -5.49 25.92 -15.67
C LYS A 133 -4.35 26.80 -16.18
N TYR A 134 -3.44 27.17 -15.29
CA TYR A 134 -2.40 28.17 -15.57
C TYR A 134 -1.05 27.64 -15.10
N MET A 135 -0.07 27.64 -15.98
CA MET A 135 1.30 27.33 -15.60
C MET A 135 1.91 28.49 -14.79
N ASN A 136 2.82 28.17 -13.88
CA ASN A 136 3.70 29.18 -13.28
C ASN A 136 4.59 29.87 -14.34
N PRO A 137 5.04 31.11 -14.13
CA PRO A 137 5.90 31.80 -15.08
C PRO A 137 7.21 31.05 -15.27
N VAL A 138 7.57 30.82 -16.53
CA VAL A 138 8.80 30.16 -16.91
C VAL A 138 9.82 31.22 -17.36
N ASN A 139 11.00 31.21 -16.73
CA ASN A 139 12.16 31.95 -17.20
C ASN A 139 13.19 30.94 -17.69
N SER A 140 13.52 31.04 -18.98
CA SER A 140 14.43 30.14 -19.69
C SER A 140 15.86 30.64 -19.79
N GLU A 141 16.14 31.85 -19.30
CA GLU A 141 17.49 32.45 -19.34
C GLU A 141 18.16 32.39 -20.72
N GLU A 142 17.41 32.77 -21.77
CA GLU A 142 17.84 32.80 -23.18
C GLU A 142 18.03 31.44 -23.88
N GLU A 143 17.63 30.34 -23.26
CA GLU A 143 17.63 29.01 -23.88
C GLU A 143 16.21 28.56 -24.29
N TRP A 144 16.11 27.72 -25.32
CA TRP A 144 14.82 27.12 -25.68
C TRP A 144 14.49 25.95 -24.75
N GLN A 145 13.30 25.95 -24.17
CA GLN A 145 12.80 24.85 -23.35
C GLN A 145 11.38 24.45 -23.74
N LEU A 146 11.11 23.15 -23.75
CA LEU A 146 9.76 22.63 -23.93
C LEU A 146 8.99 22.78 -22.63
N VAL A 147 7.90 23.54 -22.67
CA VAL A 147 6.98 23.68 -21.54
C VAL A 147 5.69 22.93 -21.82
N ARG A 148 5.10 22.34 -20.77
CA ARG A 148 3.84 21.60 -20.87
C ARG A 148 2.88 22.08 -19.78
N LEU A 149 1.66 22.40 -20.17
CA LEU A 149 0.59 22.63 -19.22
C LEU A 149 0.06 21.28 -18.72
N PRO A 150 -0.20 21.10 -17.41
CA PRO A 150 -0.86 19.89 -16.91
C PRO A 150 -2.17 19.61 -17.66
N THR A 151 -2.56 18.35 -17.83
CA THR A 151 -3.71 17.95 -18.67
C THR A 151 -5.02 18.57 -18.17
N TYR A 152 -5.81 19.13 -19.08
CA TYR A 152 -7.12 19.66 -18.77
C TYR A 152 -8.23 18.70 -19.24
N VAL A 153 -9.12 18.26 -18.35
CA VAL A 153 -10.31 17.47 -18.69
C VAL A 153 -11.53 18.39 -18.77
N ALA A 154 -12.18 18.42 -19.93
CA ALA A 154 -13.38 19.22 -20.13
C ALA A 154 -14.58 18.61 -19.39
N GLY A 155 -15.13 19.35 -18.42
CA GLY A 155 -16.32 18.95 -17.67
C GLY A 155 -17.58 18.89 -18.54
N GLU A 156 -18.64 18.25 -18.04
CA GLU A 156 -19.89 17.97 -18.78
C GLU A 156 -20.53 19.18 -19.47
N ASN A 157 -20.35 20.38 -18.91
CA ASN A 157 -20.98 21.62 -19.40
C ASN A 157 -20.05 22.51 -20.24
N VAL A 158 -18.81 22.08 -20.47
CA VAL A 158 -17.80 22.86 -21.22
C VAL A 158 -17.96 22.60 -22.71
N VAL A 159 -17.97 23.67 -23.52
CA VAL A 159 -18.13 23.58 -24.97
C VAL A 159 -17.03 24.29 -25.76
N SER A 160 -16.22 25.13 -25.10
CA SER A 160 -15.06 25.77 -25.72
C SER A 160 -13.95 26.04 -24.70
N ALA A 161 -12.70 26.04 -25.18
CA ALA A 161 -11.54 26.39 -24.38
C ALA A 161 -10.68 27.42 -25.12
N GLN A 162 -10.12 28.34 -24.34
CA GLN A 162 -9.18 29.34 -24.76
C GLN A 162 -7.77 28.90 -24.36
N PHE A 163 -6.87 28.77 -25.33
CA PHE A 163 -5.48 28.39 -25.14
C PHE A 163 -4.62 29.65 -25.30
N SER A 164 -3.95 30.05 -24.22
CA SER A 164 -3.30 31.35 -24.11
C SER A 164 -1.79 31.24 -23.97
N LEU A 165 -1.08 32.09 -24.70
CA LEU A 165 0.36 32.34 -24.61
C LEU A 165 0.55 33.80 -24.18
N TYR A 166 1.22 34.03 -23.05
CA TYR A 166 1.38 35.39 -22.53
C TYR A 166 2.57 35.55 -21.60
N SER A 167 2.89 36.82 -21.31
CA SER A 167 3.93 37.21 -20.37
C SER A 167 3.36 37.57 -19.01
N GLU A 168 4.06 37.20 -17.95
CA GLU A 168 3.98 37.89 -16.66
C GLU A 168 5.25 38.73 -16.45
N GLY A 169 5.15 39.80 -15.66
CA GLY A 169 6.21 40.79 -15.45
C GLY A 169 5.81 42.19 -15.92
N THR A 170 6.79 43.08 -15.96
CA THR A 170 6.65 44.48 -16.40
C THR A 170 7.41 44.78 -17.69
N GLY A 171 8.09 43.79 -18.26
CA GLY A 171 8.79 43.95 -19.54
C GLY A 171 9.64 42.74 -19.89
N GLY A 172 10.10 42.69 -21.14
CA GLY A 172 10.98 41.64 -21.69
C GLY A 172 10.41 41.01 -22.95
N THR A 173 11.14 40.06 -23.51
CA THR A 173 10.76 39.35 -24.73
C THR A 173 10.62 37.86 -24.47
N ILE A 174 9.57 37.26 -25.03
CA ILE A 174 9.34 35.80 -25.01
C ILE A 174 9.15 35.34 -26.44
N TRP A 175 9.74 34.22 -26.81
CA TRP A 175 9.47 33.53 -28.05
C TRP A 175 8.75 32.22 -27.74
N PHE A 176 7.74 31.91 -28.55
CA PHE A 176 7.02 30.65 -28.53
C PHE A 176 7.15 29.98 -29.89
N ASP A 177 7.33 28.67 -29.90
CA ASP A 177 7.45 27.90 -31.13
C ASP A 177 6.87 26.49 -30.95
N ASP A 178 6.48 25.86 -32.05
CA ASP A 178 5.96 24.48 -32.06
C ASP A 178 4.85 24.23 -31.02
N LEU A 179 3.84 25.10 -30.98
CA LEU A 179 2.66 24.91 -30.12
C LEU A 179 1.89 23.69 -30.62
N ARG A 180 1.63 22.75 -29.71
CA ARG A 180 0.85 21.55 -29.96
C ARG A 180 -0.19 21.36 -28.87
N ILE A 181 -1.41 21.13 -29.31
CA ILE A 181 -2.56 20.76 -28.48
C ILE A 181 -3.04 19.39 -28.95
N THR A 182 -3.07 18.43 -28.05
CA THR A 182 -3.61 17.09 -28.31
C THR A 182 -4.95 16.93 -27.63
N GLU A 183 -5.91 16.35 -28.34
CA GLU A 183 -7.22 15.97 -27.82
C GLU A 183 -7.26 14.44 -27.71
N LYS A 184 -7.78 13.94 -26.60
CA LYS A 184 -7.98 12.51 -26.36
C LYS A 184 -9.28 12.29 -25.58
N LEU A 185 -10.01 11.23 -25.90
CA LEU A 185 -11.17 10.85 -25.11
C LEU A 185 -10.68 10.53 -23.69
N PHE A 186 -11.23 11.22 -22.68
CA PHE A 186 -10.99 10.86 -21.29
C PHE A 186 -11.91 9.68 -20.99
N VAL A 187 -11.39 8.48 -21.20
CA VAL A 187 -11.99 7.28 -20.65
C VAL A 187 -11.52 7.23 -19.21
N GLU A 188 -12.45 7.38 -18.27
CA GLU A 188 -12.21 6.97 -16.89
C GLU A 188 -12.03 5.46 -16.98
N GLU A 189 -10.79 5.01 -17.15
CA GLU A 189 -10.49 3.60 -17.07
C GLU A 189 -10.82 3.23 -15.62
N ASP A 190 -11.83 2.38 -15.47
CA ASP A 190 -12.23 1.80 -14.20
C ASP A 190 -11.13 0.82 -13.78
N THR A 191 -9.95 1.36 -13.51
CA THR A 191 -8.83 0.69 -12.89
C THR A 191 -9.22 0.08 -11.56
N ASN A 192 -10.40 0.48 -11.00
CA ASN A 192 -10.81 0.14 -9.66
C ASN A 192 -9.63 0.34 -8.71
N GLY A 193 -8.89 1.46 -8.85
CA GLY A 193 -7.72 1.78 -8.05
C GLY A 193 -6.55 0.78 -8.10
N ASN A 194 -6.54 -0.14 -9.07
CA ASN A 194 -5.39 -0.99 -9.38
C ASN A 194 -4.48 -0.28 -10.39
N TYR A 195 -3.17 -0.44 -10.26
CA TYR A 195 -2.21 0.08 -11.21
C TYR A 195 -1.00 -0.84 -11.27
N GLU A 196 -0.50 -1.10 -12.47
CA GLU A 196 0.75 -1.83 -12.65
C GLU A 196 1.59 -1.19 -13.74
N THR A 197 2.90 -1.22 -13.55
CA THR A 197 3.87 -0.89 -14.59
C THR A 197 5.14 -1.71 -14.39
N SER A 198 5.57 -2.36 -15.46
CA SER A 198 6.90 -2.97 -15.58
C SER A 198 7.89 -2.05 -16.28
N PHE A 199 7.53 -0.77 -16.48
CA PHE A 199 8.37 0.25 -17.14
C PHE A 199 8.81 -0.05 -18.58
N GLU A 200 8.19 -1.04 -19.23
CA GLU A 200 8.47 -1.40 -20.63
C GLU A 200 7.98 -0.35 -21.64
N ASP A 201 6.99 0.46 -21.26
CA ASP A 201 6.55 1.60 -22.06
C ASP A 201 7.40 2.84 -21.76
N ILE A 202 8.51 2.99 -22.50
CA ILE A 202 9.41 4.13 -22.40
C ILE A 202 8.77 5.46 -22.85
N THR A 203 7.55 5.42 -23.39
CA THR A 203 6.80 6.63 -23.75
C THR A 203 5.90 7.12 -22.62
N ASP A 204 5.82 6.38 -21.50
CA ASP A 204 5.08 6.78 -20.30
C ASP A 204 5.74 7.99 -19.61
N THR A 205 5.22 9.18 -19.92
CA THR A 205 5.73 10.45 -19.36
C THR A 205 5.52 10.61 -17.86
N THR A 206 4.77 9.72 -17.21
CA THR A 206 4.59 9.69 -15.76
C THR A 206 5.95 9.60 -15.07
N TRP A 207 6.72 8.61 -15.51
CA TRP A 207 7.98 8.21 -14.91
C TRP A 207 9.18 8.92 -15.52
N ASP A 208 9.05 9.42 -16.75
CA ASP A 208 10.06 10.25 -17.41
C ASP A 208 10.19 11.63 -16.74
N LYS A 209 11.31 11.83 -16.03
CA LYS A 209 11.76 13.06 -15.39
C LYS A 209 13.25 13.26 -15.66
N SER A 210 13.75 14.48 -15.43
CA SER A 210 15.15 14.83 -15.70
C SER A 210 16.20 14.04 -14.90
N PHE A 211 15.79 13.33 -13.85
CA PHE A 211 16.65 12.51 -12.99
C PHE A 211 16.38 10.99 -13.13
N THR A 212 15.47 10.61 -14.03
CA THR A 212 15.15 9.22 -14.34
C THR A 212 15.63 8.83 -15.73
N ASP A 213 15.83 7.54 -15.96
CA ASP A 213 16.12 6.96 -17.27
C ASP A 213 15.56 5.53 -17.33
N TYR A 214 15.30 5.00 -18.52
CA TYR A 214 14.90 3.61 -18.73
C TYR A 214 16.15 2.78 -19.04
N ASP A 215 16.62 2.02 -18.06
CA ASP A 215 17.88 1.27 -18.14
C ASP A 215 17.62 -0.16 -18.62
N THR A 216 18.46 -0.64 -19.54
CA THR A 216 18.40 -2.01 -20.10
C THR A 216 19.47 -2.93 -19.51
N SER A 217 20.38 -2.39 -18.70
CA SER A 217 21.51 -3.15 -18.14
C SER A 217 21.22 -3.78 -16.78
N GLU A 218 20.26 -3.23 -16.05
CA GLU A 218 19.88 -3.65 -14.70
C GLU A 218 18.35 -3.70 -14.62
N VAL A 219 17.79 -4.89 -14.85
CA VAL A 219 16.36 -5.14 -14.99
C VAL A 219 15.97 -6.32 -14.10
N ASN A 220 14.80 -6.28 -13.47
CA ASN A 220 14.28 -7.42 -12.70
C ASN A 220 13.53 -8.36 -13.65
N ASN A 221 12.68 -7.80 -14.50
CA ASN A 221 11.86 -8.51 -15.48
C ASN A 221 11.66 -7.66 -16.74
N GLY A 222 11.61 -8.28 -17.92
CA GLY A 222 11.45 -7.54 -19.19
C GLY A 222 12.76 -6.98 -19.76
N GLU A 223 12.66 -5.85 -20.49
CA GLU A 223 13.79 -5.16 -21.13
C GLU A 223 14.20 -3.86 -20.41
N TYR A 224 13.32 -3.24 -19.62
CA TYR A 224 13.57 -1.92 -19.02
C TYR A 224 13.26 -1.88 -17.54
N ALA A 225 14.09 -1.16 -16.77
CA ALA A 225 13.76 -0.74 -15.42
C ALA A 225 13.91 0.78 -15.28
N LEU A 226 13.12 1.37 -14.39
CA LEU A 226 13.17 2.80 -14.11
C LEU A 226 14.37 3.11 -13.20
N LYS A 227 15.39 3.74 -13.76
CA LYS A 227 16.61 4.15 -13.07
C LYS A 227 16.53 5.56 -12.56
N TYR A 228 16.93 5.77 -11.32
CA TYR A 228 17.14 7.08 -10.69
C TYR A 228 18.63 7.31 -10.53
N THR A 229 19.13 8.46 -10.96
CA THR A 229 20.49 8.92 -10.62
C THR A 229 20.39 10.27 -9.92
N PHE A 230 20.90 10.34 -8.69
CA PHE A 230 20.74 11.54 -7.87
C PHE A 230 22.04 11.94 -7.17
N ASN A 231 22.18 13.25 -6.96
CA ASN A 231 23.31 13.87 -6.28
C ASN A 231 22.87 15.19 -5.63
N GLY A 232 22.72 15.21 -4.31
CA GLY A 232 22.35 16.37 -3.49
C GLY A 232 20.84 16.59 -3.31
N SER A 233 19.98 15.85 -4.00
CA SER A 233 18.52 15.87 -3.84
C SER A 233 17.98 14.45 -3.70
N ASN A 234 16.81 14.33 -3.07
CA ASN A 234 16.05 13.08 -2.93
C ASN A 234 14.87 13.09 -3.92
N PRO A 235 15.11 12.86 -5.23
CA PRO A 235 14.03 12.87 -6.20
C PRO A 235 12.93 11.85 -5.88
N THR A 236 11.73 12.22 -6.31
CA THR A 236 10.51 11.43 -6.20
C THR A 236 9.70 11.55 -7.47
N VAL A 237 9.08 10.45 -7.88
CA VAL A 237 8.07 10.42 -8.95
C VAL A 237 6.89 9.65 -8.41
N SER A 238 5.68 10.08 -8.76
CA SER A 238 4.45 9.46 -8.29
C SER A 238 3.46 9.24 -9.42
N VAL A 239 2.73 8.14 -9.31
CA VAL A 239 1.48 7.92 -10.06
C VAL A 239 0.31 8.35 -9.17
N ARG A 240 -0.60 9.16 -9.73
CA ARG A 240 -1.85 9.51 -9.05
C ARG A 240 -2.94 8.57 -9.53
N ILE A 241 -3.61 7.90 -8.59
CA ILE A 241 -4.75 7.02 -8.90
C ILE A 241 -6.01 7.46 -8.16
N PRO A 242 -7.21 7.27 -8.74
CA PRO A 242 -8.46 7.41 -8.00
C PRO A 242 -8.55 6.36 -6.91
N VAL A 243 -9.10 6.74 -5.75
CA VAL A 243 -9.32 5.84 -4.62
C VAL A 243 -10.71 5.99 -4.04
N LYS A 244 -11.22 4.93 -3.42
CA LYS A 244 -12.53 4.85 -2.80
C LYS A 244 -12.37 4.91 -1.29
N ALA A 245 -13.06 5.84 -0.65
CA ALA A 245 -13.13 5.88 0.81
C ALA A 245 -13.57 4.50 1.37
N GLY A 246 -12.80 4.01 2.33
CA GLY A 246 -12.98 2.71 2.97
C GLY A 246 -12.37 1.52 2.24
N TYR A 247 -11.74 1.72 1.08
CA TYR A 247 -10.97 0.68 0.40
C TYR A 247 -9.49 0.73 0.81
N ALA A 248 -8.84 -0.42 0.71
CA ALA A 248 -7.45 -0.65 1.01
C ALA A 248 -6.64 -0.79 -0.28
N TYR A 249 -5.39 -0.36 -0.22
CA TYR A 249 -4.45 -0.34 -1.32
C TYR A 249 -3.11 -0.88 -0.84
N ASP A 250 -2.72 -2.02 -1.39
CA ASP A 250 -1.40 -2.61 -1.19
C ASP A 250 -0.52 -2.26 -2.39
N ALA A 251 0.69 -1.78 -2.12
CA ALA A 251 1.64 -1.42 -3.16
C ALA A 251 2.97 -2.14 -2.97
N THR A 252 3.48 -2.74 -4.05
CA THR A 252 4.77 -3.44 -4.10
C THR A 252 5.58 -2.96 -5.28
N VAL A 253 6.91 -2.95 -5.16
CA VAL A 253 7.82 -2.63 -6.27
C VAL A 253 9.14 -3.35 -6.05
N TRP A 254 9.75 -3.87 -7.10
CA TRP A 254 11.10 -4.41 -7.05
C TRP A 254 12.12 -3.27 -7.07
N VAL A 255 13.18 -3.41 -6.27
CA VAL A 255 14.21 -2.39 -6.17
C VAL A 255 15.61 -2.99 -6.11
N LYS A 256 16.53 -2.31 -6.79
CA LYS A 256 17.97 -2.53 -6.68
C LYS A 256 18.66 -1.18 -6.44
N THR A 257 19.73 -1.18 -5.66
CA THR A 257 20.44 0.03 -5.24
C THR A 257 21.95 -0.15 -5.36
N ALA A 258 22.65 0.89 -5.80
CA ALA A 258 24.10 0.91 -5.91
C ALA A 258 24.67 2.29 -5.53
N ASP A 259 25.90 2.27 -5.03
CA ASP A 259 26.72 3.46 -4.75
C ASP A 259 26.02 4.55 -3.91
N LEU A 260 25.15 4.12 -3.00
CA LEU A 260 24.39 5.01 -2.12
C LEU A 260 25.31 5.66 -1.06
N THR A 261 25.18 6.97 -0.87
CA THR A 261 25.87 7.73 0.18
C THR A 261 24.87 8.49 1.05
N GLY A 262 25.27 8.80 2.30
CA GLY A 262 24.45 9.55 3.25
C GLY A 262 23.75 8.68 4.29
N MET A 263 23.27 9.33 5.35
CA MET A 263 22.53 8.64 6.42
C MET A 263 21.14 8.25 5.92
N TRP A 264 20.71 7.01 6.19
CA TRP A 264 19.43 6.45 5.70
C TRP A 264 19.32 6.37 4.18
N ALA A 265 20.44 6.24 3.47
CA ALA A 265 20.41 6.16 2.02
C ALA A 265 19.73 4.88 1.55
N GLY A 266 18.78 5.00 0.62
CA GLY A 266 17.96 3.88 0.17
C GLY A 266 16.82 4.30 -0.73
N ALA A 267 16.08 3.30 -1.17
CA ALA A 267 14.82 3.48 -1.87
C ALA A 267 13.64 3.32 -0.90
N ARG A 268 12.53 4.00 -1.17
CA ARG A 268 11.26 3.73 -0.48
C ARG A 268 10.08 3.98 -1.41
N ILE A 269 8.97 3.32 -1.10
CA ILE A 269 7.65 3.65 -1.59
C ILE A 269 6.88 4.42 -0.51
N ALA A 270 6.05 5.37 -0.93
CA ALA A 270 5.10 6.05 -0.07
C ALA A 270 3.77 6.29 -0.79
N VAL A 271 2.75 6.64 -0.01
CA VAL A 271 1.46 7.09 -0.53
C VAL A 271 0.97 8.31 0.25
N ASP A 272 0.39 9.25 -0.46
CA ASP A 272 -0.31 10.41 0.09
C ASP A 272 -1.73 10.50 -0.48
N GLY A 273 -2.74 10.59 0.38
CA GLY A 273 -4.16 10.70 0.04
C GLY A 273 -4.67 12.12 0.01
N TYR A 274 -5.57 12.42 -0.91
CA TYR A 274 -6.12 13.75 -1.15
C TYR A 274 -7.65 13.75 -1.31
N ASP A 275 -8.27 14.84 -0.90
CA ASP A 275 -9.67 15.15 -1.22
C ASP A 275 -9.85 15.76 -2.62
N GLU A 276 -11.10 16.01 -3.02
CA GLU A 276 -11.48 16.53 -4.35
C GLU A 276 -10.89 17.91 -4.66
N ASN A 277 -10.49 18.66 -3.63
CA ASN A 277 -9.90 19.99 -3.74
C ASN A 277 -8.37 19.95 -3.67
N GLY A 278 -7.76 18.75 -3.64
CA GLY A 278 -6.32 18.55 -3.47
C GLY A 278 -5.83 18.75 -2.04
N GLY A 279 -6.73 18.79 -1.05
CA GLY A 279 -6.37 18.83 0.37
C GLY A 279 -5.80 17.49 0.83
N TRP A 280 -4.62 17.50 1.45
CA TRP A 280 -3.98 16.30 1.99
C TRP A 280 -4.77 15.71 3.18
N LYS A 281 -4.86 14.39 3.24
CA LYS A 281 -5.67 13.64 4.21
C LYS A 281 -4.84 12.74 5.10
N LEU A 282 -4.16 11.76 4.49
CA LEU A 282 -3.41 10.72 5.18
C LEU A 282 -2.27 10.24 4.28
N GLY A 283 -1.12 9.91 4.86
CA GLY A 283 -0.03 9.28 4.14
C GLY A 283 0.55 8.07 4.87
N LYS A 284 1.18 7.17 4.11
CA LYS A 284 1.99 6.05 4.61
C LYS A 284 3.34 6.08 3.93
N TYR A 285 4.40 5.84 4.70
CA TYR A 285 5.78 5.93 4.22
C TYR A 285 6.56 4.74 4.75
N MET A 286 7.29 4.06 3.88
CA MET A 286 8.34 3.13 4.31
C MET A 286 9.60 3.88 4.72
N ASP A 287 10.37 3.27 5.62
CA ASP A 287 11.75 3.68 5.84
C ASP A 287 12.60 3.34 4.60
N PRO A 288 13.59 4.18 4.22
CA PRO A 288 14.49 3.87 3.10
C PRO A 288 15.27 2.58 3.32
N MET A 289 15.34 1.75 2.28
CA MET A 289 16.09 0.49 2.28
C MET A 289 17.17 0.46 1.20
N SER A 290 18.36 -0.01 1.57
CA SER A 290 19.41 -0.37 0.63
C SER A 290 19.38 -1.87 0.38
N SER A 291 19.33 -2.25 -0.89
CA SER A 291 19.39 -3.63 -1.34
C SER A 291 20.82 -4.16 -1.48
N ASN A 292 21.84 -3.30 -1.40
CA ASN A 292 23.26 -3.65 -1.57
C ASN A 292 23.55 -4.42 -2.89
N GLY A 293 22.90 -4.01 -3.98
CA GLY A 293 23.19 -4.52 -5.33
C GLY A 293 22.46 -5.79 -5.74
N ILE A 294 21.50 -6.28 -4.94
CA ILE A 294 20.58 -7.36 -5.32
C ILE A 294 19.16 -6.83 -5.47
N TRP A 295 18.32 -7.48 -6.28
CA TRP A 295 16.90 -7.13 -6.35
C TRP A 295 16.17 -7.61 -5.09
N ILE A 296 15.41 -6.71 -4.47
CA ILE A 296 14.50 -7.03 -3.36
C ILE A 296 13.14 -6.40 -3.64
N GLN A 297 12.06 -6.99 -3.14
CA GLN A 297 10.74 -6.39 -3.25
C GLN A 297 10.44 -5.52 -2.03
N LEU A 298 10.05 -4.27 -2.26
CA LEU A 298 9.50 -3.38 -1.24
C LEU A 298 7.97 -3.56 -1.20
N ARG A 299 7.39 -3.51 0.01
CA ARG A 299 5.95 -3.51 0.22
C ARG A 299 5.54 -2.39 1.17
N LEU A 300 4.74 -1.45 0.66
CA LEU A 300 4.17 -0.37 1.45
C LEU A 300 3.21 -0.96 2.51
N PRO A 301 3.20 -0.45 3.76
CA PRO A 301 2.14 -0.77 4.70
C PRO A 301 0.78 -0.39 4.10
N THR A 302 -0.20 -1.31 4.17
CA THR A 302 -1.54 -1.13 3.59
C THR A 302 -2.09 0.27 3.86
N TYR A 303 -2.47 0.94 2.79
CA TYR A 303 -3.09 2.25 2.83
C TYR A 303 -4.61 2.10 2.74
N ILE A 304 -5.34 2.72 3.67
CA ILE A 304 -6.81 2.70 3.68
C ILE A 304 -7.29 4.13 3.50
N ALA A 305 -7.97 4.39 2.39
CA ALA A 305 -8.48 5.72 2.07
C ALA A 305 -9.57 6.09 3.09
N ASP A 306 -9.40 7.20 3.80
CA ASP A 306 -10.37 7.65 4.77
C ASP A 306 -11.58 8.35 4.10
N LYS A 307 -12.57 8.74 4.91
CA LYS A 307 -13.75 9.46 4.42
C LYS A 307 -13.36 10.78 3.75
N GLY A 308 -13.74 10.90 2.48
CA GLY A 308 -13.52 12.08 1.65
C GLY A 308 -12.21 12.08 0.87
N THR A 309 -11.36 11.05 1.01
CA THR A 309 -10.24 10.84 0.10
C THR A 309 -10.77 10.32 -1.24
N VAL A 310 -10.32 10.93 -2.35
CA VAL A 310 -10.73 10.59 -3.72
C VAL A 310 -9.55 10.28 -4.65
N TYR A 311 -8.33 10.72 -4.30
CA TYR A 311 -7.10 10.37 -5.02
C TYR A 311 -5.99 10.00 -4.05
N ALA A 312 -5.03 9.19 -4.52
CA ALA A 312 -3.80 8.91 -3.80
C ALA A 312 -2.60 8.91 -4.75
N ASP A 313 -1.49 9.49 -4.28
CA ASP A 313 -0.21 9.56 -5.00
C ASP A 313 0.71 8.48 -4.47
N PHE A 314 0.97 7.44 -5.26
CA PHE A 314 1.94 6.41 -4.94
C PHE A 314 3.29 6.79 -5.53
N ALA A 315 4.25 7.00 -4.65
CA ALA A 315 5.50 7.68 -4.95
C ALA A 315 6.72 6.79 -4.70
N LEU A 316 7.63 6.76 -5.67
CA LEU A 316 8.92 6.10 -5.62
C LEU A 316 9.99 7.15 -5.32
N TYR A 317 10.62 7.00 -4.14
CA TYR A 317 11.61 7.94 -3.62
C TYR A 317 13.01 7.34 -3.66
N SER A 318 13.96 8.23 -3.95
CA SER A 318 15.34 8.09 -3.48
C SER A 318 15.52 8.83 -2.15
N TYR A 319 16.37 8.29 -1.29
CA TYR A 319 16.83 8.95 -0.07
C TYR A 319 18.34 8.81 0.03
N GLY A 320 19.02 9.88 0.43
CA GLY A 320 20.46 9.90 0.65
C GLY A 320 21.10 11.21 0.19
N GLU A 321 22.43 11.19 0.03
CA GLU A 321 23.18 12.29 -0.57
C GLU A 321 23.42 12.04 -2.06
N SER A 322 23.71 10.79 -2.46
CA SER A 322 23.87 10.43 -3.87
C SER A 322 23.73 8.92 -4.08
N GLY A 323 23.58 8.51 -5.34
CA GLY A 323 23.68 7.11 -5.76
C GLY A 323 22.74 6.76 -6.90
N THR A 324 22.53 5.46 -7.09
CA THR A 324 21.67 4.92 -8.15
C THR A 324 20.68 3.92 -7.58
N ILE A 325 19.43 4.04 -8.02
CA ILE A 325 18.33 3.15 -7.65
C ILE A 325 17.63 2.72 -8.93
N TRP A 326 17.28 1.45 -9.06
CA TRP A 326 16.41 0.94 -10.12
C TRP A 326 15.13 0.43 -9.48
N PHE A 327 14.00 0.80 -10.07
CA PHE A 327 12.68 0.30 -9.73
C PHE A 327 12.13 -0.53 -10.89
N ASP A 328 11.44 -1.61 -10.56
CA ASP A 328 10.80 -2.48 -11.54
C ASP A 328 9.50 -3.08 -10.99
N ASP A 329 8.60 -3.47 -11.88
CA ASP A 329 7.33 -4.17 -11.59
C ASP A 329 6.54 -3.52 -10.42
N LEU A 330 6.25 -2.21 -10.51
CA LEU A 330 5.37 -1.54 -9.55
C LEU A 330 3.95 -2.09 -9.71
N LYS A 331 3.35 -2.54 -8.62
CA LYS A 331 1.99 -3.05 -8.55
C LYS A 331 1.24 -2.44 -7.39
N ILE A 332 0.05 -1.93 -7.64
CA ILE A 332 -0.89 -1.36 -6.68
C ILE A 332 -2.19 -2.14 -6.85
N VAL A 333 -2.68 -2.71 -5.75
CA VAL A 333 -3.89 -3.54 -5.73
C VAL A 333 -4.92 -2.92 -4.80
N GLU A 334 -6.09 -2.60 -5.34
CA GLU A 334 -7.26 -2.20 -4.56
C GLU A 334 -8.00 -3.44 -4.07
N TYR A 335 -8.45 -3.39 -2.82
CA TYR A 335 -9.41 -4.34 -2.29
C TYR A 335 -10.27 -3.70 -1.20
N LYS A 336 -11.47 -4.23 -1.00
CA LYS A 336 -12.31 -3.83 0.14
C LYS A 336 -11.80 -4.59 1.37
N PRO A 337 -11.24 -3.90 2.39
CA PRO A 337 -10.82 -4.57 3.61
C PRO A 337 -12.05 -5.01 4.40
N ASP A 338 -11.86 -6.00 5.26
CA ASP A 338 -12.87 -6.33 6.26
C ASP A 338 -13.11 -5.11 7.17
N PRO A 339 -14.36 -4.80 7.55
CA PRO A 339 -14.68 -3.60 8.31
C PRO A 339 -14.12 -3.64 9.74
N LEU A 340 -13.84 -4.84 10.24
CA LEU A 340 -13.24 -5.07 11.54
C LEU A 340 -12.49 -6.40 11.55
N ILE A 341 -11.64 -6.57 12.55
CA ILE A 341 -11.14 -7.88 12.97
C ILE A 341 -11.94 -8.30 14.19
N ALA A 342 -12.45 -9.53 14.18
CA ALA A 342 -13.10 -10.13 15.33
C ALA A 342 -12.18 -11.15 16.00
N LYS A 343 -12.29 -11.29 17.32
CA LYS A 343 -11.54 -12.26 18.11
C LYS A 343 -12.46 -12.90 19.14
N LEU A 344 -12.44 -14.23 19.20
CA LEU A 344 -12.91 -14.97 20.36
C LEU A 344 -11.92 -14.77 21.51
N VAL A 345 -12.33 -14.04 22.54
CA VAL A 345 -11.54 -13.78 23.75
C VAL A 345 -11.70 -14.93 24.75
N THR A 346 -12.92 -15.43 24.92
CA THR A 346 -13.20 -16.64 25.70
C THR A 346 -14.31 -17.45 25.02
N PRO A 347 -14.23 -18.80 25.09
CA PRO A 347 -13.11 -19.60 25.58
C PRO A 347 -11.88 -19.54 24.65
N GLN A 348 -10.68 -19.50 25.25
CA GLN A 348 -9.42 -19.23 24.53
C GLN A 348 -8.93 -20.41 23.71
N TYR A 349 -9.18 -21.63 24.18
CA TYR A 349 -8.68 -22.86 23.55
C TYR A 349 -9.72 -23.44 22.60
N ARG A 350 -9.52 -23.21 21.29
CA ARG A 350 -10.32 -23.78 20.19
C ARG A 350 -11.85 -23.61 20.34
N GLY A 351 -12.33 -22.61 21.09
CA GLY A 351 -13.76 -22.44 21.31
C GLY A 351 -14.39 -23.39 22.33
N ILE A 352 -13.61 -24.12 23.14
CA ILE A 352 -14.14 -25.14 24.06
C ILE A 352 -14.48 -24.54 25.43
N LEU A 353 -15.75 -24.58 25.81
CA LEU A 353 -16.21 -24.28 27.17
C LEU A 353 -16.04 -25.52 28.04
N MET A 354 -15.18 -25.41 29.06
CA MET A 354 -14.82 -26.55 29.93
C MET A 354 -15.90 -26.84 30.98
N PRO A 355 -15.99 -28.10 31.45
CA PRO A 355 -16.85 -28.43 32.59
C PRO A 355 -16.36 -27.65 33.82
N ASP A 356 -17.28 -26.99 34.53
CA ASP A 356 -16.99 -26.14 35.70
C ASP A 356 -16.01 -24.97 35.44
N GLY A 357 -15.76 -24.65 34.16
CA GLY A 357 -14.91 -23.55 33.71
C GLY A 357 -15.59 -22.19 33.73
N ASN A 358 -14.98 -21.21 33.05
CA ASN A 358 -15.57 -19.90 32.80
C ASN A 358 -16.77 -20.06 31.85
N PRO A 359 -18.01 -19.77 32.29
CA PRO A 359 -19.19 -19.94 31.45
C PRO A 359 -19.42 -18.77 30.50
N ILE A 360 -18.49 -17.81 30.38
CA ILE A 360 -18.68 -16.64 29.54
C ILE A 360 -18.02 -16.83 28.17
N VAL A 361 -18.82 -16.69 27.11
CA VAL A 361 -18.31 -16.49 25.74
C VAL A 361 -18.13 -15.00 25.54
N THR A 362 -16.90 -14.58 25.24
CA THR A 362 -16.56 -13.19 24.98
C THR A 362 -16.01 -13.04 23.57
N VAL A 363 -16.61 -12.15 22.78
CA VAL A 363 -16.12 -11.79 21.45
C VAL A 363 -15.80 -10.30 21.44
N ALA A 364 -14.58 -9.96 21.06
CA ALA A 364 -14.15 -8.59 20.87
C ALA A 364 -14.02 -8.29 19.38
N THR A 365 -14.42 -7.08 18.99
CA THR A 365 -14.16 -6.56 17.64
C THR A 365 -13.29 -5.32 17.71
N ARG A 366 -12.48 -5.11 16.68
CA ARG A 366 -11.71 -3.89 16.47
C ARG A 366 -11.89 -3.43 15.04
N GLY A 367 -12.39 -2.21 14.88
CA GLY A 367 -12.59 -1.58 13.57
C GLY A 367 -11.28 -1.41 12.81
N THR A 368 -11.37 -1.57 11.50
CA THR A 368 -10.26 -1.31 10.60
C THR A 368 -9.91 0.17 10.60
N VAL A 369 -8.62 0.48 10.80
CA VAL A 369 -8.12 1.86 10.87
C VAL A 369 -8.42 2.58 9.55
N GLY A 370 -8.96 3.79 9.62
CA GLY A 370 -9.34 4.59 8.44
C GLY A 370 -10.82 4.48 8.08
N LEU A 371 -11.55 3.49 8.61
CA LEU A 371 -13.00 3.42 8.45
C LEU A 371 -13.73 4.34 9.43
N THR A 372 -14.85 4.91 8.98
CA THR A 372 -15.72 5.74 9.81
C THR A 372 -16.77 4.86 10.50
N ALA A 373 -16.65 4.67 11.81
CA ALA A 373 -17.52 3.76 12.57
C ALA A 373 -19.02 4.14 12.50
N GLU A 374 -19.33 5.43 12.32
CA GLU A 374 -20.70 5.97 12.22
C GLU A 374 -21.52 5.35 11.09
N ASP A 375 -20.86 4.85 10.04
CA ASP A 375 -21.54 4.26 8.90
C ASP A 375 -21.96 2.80 9.15
N TYR A 376 -21.50 2.18 10.25
CA TYR A 376 -21.63 0.74 10.49
C TYR A 376 -22.50 0.35 11.67
N THR A 377 -23.15 -0.80 11.55
CA THR A 377 -23.78 -1.54 12.64
C THR A 377 -23.09 -2.90 12.77
N THR A 378 -22.74 -3.28 13.99
CA THR A 378 -22.17 -4.59 14.34
C THR A 378 -23.15 -5.32 15.24
N THR A 379 -23.48 -6.57 14.89
CA THR A 379 -24.23 -7.49 15.72
C THR A 379 -23.35 -8.67 16.09
N VAL A 380 -23.50 -9.17 17.32
CA VAL A 380 -22.88 -10.42 17.74
C VAL A 380 -23.99 -11.30 18.31
N LYS A 381 -24.12 -12.50 17.77
CA LYS A 381 -25.12 -13.48 18.17
C LYS A 381 -24.45 -14.71 18.74
N LEU A 382 -25.03 -15.28 19.78
CA LEU A 382 -24.80 -16.66 20.15
C LEU A 382 -25.95 -17.49 19.56
N VAL A 383 -25.62 -18.49 18.73
CA VAL A 383 -26.59 -19.37 18.09
C VAL A 383 -26.34 -20.83 18.47
N ASN A 384 -27.38 -21.66 18.46
CA ASN A 384 -27.25 -23.11 18.61
C ASN A 384 -26.96 -23.81 17.27
N ALA A 385 -26.81 -25.14 17.29
CA ALA A 385 -26.57 -25.96 16.11
C ALA A 385 -27.67 -25.90 15.03
N ASP A 386 -28.89 -25.49 15.38
CA ASP A 386 -30.02 -25.29 14.46
C ASP A 386 -30.09 -23.83 13.93
N GLU A 387 -29.03 -23.03 14.14
CA GLU A 387 -28.93 -21.60 13.84
C GLU A 387 -29.96 -20.72 14.58
N GLU A 388 -30.61 -21.23 15.62
CA GLU A 388 -31.52 -20.44 16.44
C GLU A 388 -30.72 -19.48 17.32
N THR A 389 -31.09 -18.21 17.30
CA THR A 389 -30.47 -17.18 18.14
C THR A 389 -30.85 -17.39 19.60
N ILE A 390 -29.84 -17.65 20.43
CA ILE A 390 -29.96 -17.75 21.88
C ILE A 390 -29.95 -16.36 22.50
N GLU A 391 -28.98 -15.54 22.09
CA GLU A 391 -28.82 -14.16 22.54
C GLU A 391 -28.18 -13.32 21.42
N GLU A 392 -28.52 -12.02 21.38
CA GLU A 392 -28.01 -11.05 20.41
C GLU A 392 -27.65 -9.75 21.11
N GLN A 393 -26.51 -9.17 20.74
CA GLN A 393 -26.10 -7.84 21.14
C GLN A 393 -25.79 -7.01 19.88
N VAL A 394 -26.23 -5.74 19.87
CA VAL A 394 -26.18 -4.85 18.70
C VAL A 394 -25.55 -3.52 19.08
N TRP A 395 -24.60 -3.07 18.26
CA TRP A 395 -23.96 -1.78 18.36
C TRP A 395 -24.07 -1.02 17.05
N THR A 396 -24.69 0.16 17.08
CA THR A 396 -24.72 1.10 15.95
C THR A 396 -23.61 2.14 16.11
N GLU A 397 -23.07 2.61 14.99
CA GLU A 397 -22.02 3.65 14.96
C GLU A 397 -20.74 3.25 15.71
N LYS A 398 -20.49 1.93 15.82
CA LYS A 398 -19.36 1.35 16.55
C LYS A 398 -18.84 0.09 15.86
N LEU A 399 -17.53 0.06 15.69
CA LEU A 399 -16.78 -1.11 15.21
C LEU A 399 -15.98 -1.79 16.32
N ASP A 400 -15.63 -1.05 17.38
CA ASP A 400 -14.97 -1.60 18.57
C ASP A 400 -16.06 -2.03 19.56
N THR A 401 -16.19 -3.34 19.77
CA THR A 401 -17.24 -3.91 20.62
C THR A 401 -16.67 -5.03 21.49
N LEU A 402 -17.40 -5.32 22.57
CA LEU A 402 -17.14 -6.44 23.46
C LEU A 402 -18.49 -7.08 23.79
N ALA A 403 -18.77 -8.22 23.17
CA ALA A 403 -19.95 -9.03 23.42
C ALA A 403 -19.63 -10.07 24.49
N GLU A 404 -20.49 -10.21 25.49
CA GLU A 404 -20.36 -11.22 26.55
C GLU A 404 -21.67 -11.99 26.71
N PHE A 405 -21.61 -13.32 26.60
CA PHE A 405 -22.77 -14.20 26.72
C PHE A 405 -22.57 -15.16 27.90
N ASP A 406 -23.52 -15.18 28.84
CA ASP A 406 -23.53 -16.15 29.95
C ASP A 406 -24.11 -17.49 29.47
N THR A 407 -23.24 -18.49 29.37
CA THR A 407 -23.60 -19.82 28.89
C THR A 407 -23.94 -20.81 30.01
N THR A 408 -24.03 -20.36 31.27
CA THR A 408 -24.23 -21.25 32.44
C THR A 408 -25.42 -22.18 32.25
N ALA A 409 -26.55 -21.66 31.76
CA ALA A 409 -27.80 -22.41 31.58
C ALA A 409 -27.85 -23.27 30.30
N LEU A 410 -26.85 -23.15 29.40
CA LEU A 410 -26.84 -23.89 28.14
C LEU A 410 -26.53 -25.38 28.36
N ALA A 411 -27.15 -26.24 27.58
CA ALA A 411 -26.81 -27.66 27.55
C ALA A 411 -25.41 -27.87 26.95
N ALA A 412 -24.82 -29.04 27.19
CA ALA A 412 -23.64 -29.45 26.41
C ALA A 412 -24.04 -29.62 24.94
N GLY A 413 -23.15 -29.24 24.02
CA GLY A 413 -23.42 -29.23 22.59
C GLY A 413 -22.59 -28.18 21.84
N ASP A 414 -22.92 -28.05 20.55
CA ASP A 414 -22.27 -27.12 19.63
C ASP A 414 -23.09 -25.83 19.50
N TYR A 415 -22.35 -24.72 19.47
CA TYR A 415 -22.85 -23.35 19.37
C TYR A 415 -21.92 -22.57 18.44
N GLU A 416 -22.36 -21.39 18.00
CA GLU A 416 -21.48 -20.45 17.30
C GLU A 416 -21.69 -19.04 17.83
N ALA A 417 -20.59 -18.29 17.96
CA ALA A 417 -20.65 -16.84 18.03
C ALA A 417 -20.53 -16.28 16.61
N VAL A 418 -21.56 -15.57 16.15
CA VAL A 418 -21.64 -15.01 14.80
C VAL A 418 -21.54 -13.50 14.91
N VAL A 419 -20.47 -12.93 14.35
CA VAL A 419 -20.28 -11.48 14.22
C VAL A 419 -20.77 -11.08 12.84
N THR A 420 -21.68 -10.12 12.77
CA THR A 420 -22.15 -9.54 11.51
C THR A 420 -21.96 -8.04 11.54
N THR A 421 -21.23 -7.49 10.57
CA THR A 421 -21.02 -6.04 10.45
C THR A 421 -21.43 -5.57 9.07
N TYR A 422 -22.23 -4.52 9.01
CA TYR A 422 -22.75 -3.97 7.76
C TYR A 422 -22.86 -2.45 7.85
N VAL A 423 -22.84 -1.80 6.68
CA VAL A 423 -23.19 -0.38 6.60
C VAL A 423 -24.66 -0.25 6.98
N THR A 424 -25.00 0.60 7.94
CA THR A 424 -26.33 0.64 8.61
C THR A 424 -27.51 0.67 7.64
N ASN A 425 -27.37 1.33 6.49
CA ASN A 425 -28.40 1.44 5.45
C ASN A 425 -28.30 0.40 4.32
N LYS A 426 -27.34 -0.53 4.39
CA LYS A 426 -27.06 -1.59 3.40
C LYS A 426 -26.75 -2.94 4.08
N PRO A 427 -27.71 -3.55 4.80
CA PRO A 427 -27.48 -4.81 5.52
C PRO A 427 -27.17 -6.02 4.62
N ALA A 428 -27.44 -5.93 3.32
CA ALA A 428 -27.15 -7.01 2.36
C ALA A 428 -25.65 -7.20 2.07
N GLU A 429 -24.80 -6.22 2.36
CA GLU A 429 -23.35 -6.28 2.17
C GLU A 429 -22.63 -6.48 3.51
N ALA A 430 -22.97 -7.53 4.24
CA ALA A 430 -22.42 -7.78 5.56
C ALA A 430 -21.12 -8.58 5.52
N PHE A 431 -20.14 -8.14 6.31
CA PHE A 431 -19.05 -8.98 6.78
C PHE A 431 -19.58 -9.94 7.85
N VAL A 432 -19.18 -11.22 7.77
CA VAL A 432 -19.59 -12.25 8.73
C VAL A 432 -18.39 -13.06 9.16
N GLU A 433 -18.11 -13.08 10.46
CA GLU A 433 -17.12 -13.96 11.09
C GLU A 433 -17.82 -14.93 12.04
N ARG A 434 -17.37 -16.19 12.08
CA ARG A 434 -17.95 -17.23 12.91
C ARG A 434 -16.89 -17.89 13.79
N PHE A 435 -17.19 -18.00 15.07
CA PHE A 435 -16.39 -18.76 16.02
C PHE A 435 -17.18 -19.98 16.48
N LYS A 436 -16.64 -21.16 16.20
CA LYS A 436 -17.18 -22.43 16.73
C LYS A 436 -17.02 -22.43 18.25
N ILE A 437 -18.09 -22.77 18.95
CA ILE A 437 -18.11 -22.92 20.40
C ILE A 437 -18.61 -24.32 20.73
N LYS A 438 -17.87 -25.06 21.54
CA LYS A 438 -18.28 -26.40 22.00
C LYS A 438 -18.35 -26.41 23.52
N LYS A 439 -19.54 -26.63 24.07
CA LYS A 439 -19.73 -26.85 25.49
C LYS A 439 -19.68 -28.34 25.78
N VAL A 440 -18.63 -28.77 26.47
CA VAL A 440 -18.46 -30.19 26.85
C VAL A 440 -19.06 -30.45 28.22
N SER A 441 -19.53 -31.68 28.44
CA SER A 441 -20.12 -32.09 29.72
C SER A 441 -19.10 -32.69 30.69
N THR A 442 -18.01 -33.25 30.16
CA THR A 442 -17.01 -33.99 30.93
C THR A 442 -15.59 -33.73 30.41
N VAL A 443 -14.60 -33.85 31.31
CA VAL A 443 -13.18 -33.68 30.99
C VAL A 443 -12.70 -34.71 29.96
N SER A 444 -13.32 -35.89 29.90
CA SER A 444 -13.00 -36.92 28.90
C SER A 444 -13.33 -36.56 27.46
N GLU A 445 -14.10 -35.50 27.24
CA GLU A 445 -14.39 -34.96 25.91
C GLU A 445 -13.34 -33.93 25.43
N LEU A 446 -12.41 -33.54 26.30
CA LEU A 446 -11.33 -32.61 25.95
C LEU A 446 -10.25 -33.33 25.12
N PRO A 447 -9.56 -32.59 24.23
CA PRO A 447 -8.37 -33.09 23.53
C PRO A 447 -7.30 -33.60 24.49
N LYS A 448 -6.36 -34.42 23.99
CA LYS A 448 -5.23 -34.90 24.81
C LYS A 448 -4.38 -33.76 25.33
N SER A 449 -4.19 -32.73 24.50
CA SER A 449 -3.48 -31.51 24.85
C SER A 449 -4.43 -30.32 24.80
N TYR A 450 -4.49 -29.51 25.85
CA TYR A 450 -5.37 -28.34 25.86
C TYR A 450 -4.88 -27.23 26.79
N VAL A 451 -5.38 -26.01 26.58
CA VAL A 451 -5.18 -24.89 27.49
C VAL A 451 -6.46 -24.63 28.25
N ASP A 452 -6.41 -24.62 29.58
CA ASP A 452 -7.58 -24.35 30.41
C ASP A 452 -7.88 -22.85 30.57
N ASP A 453 -8.99 -22.54 31.24
CA ASP A 453 -9.44 -21.16 31.46
C ASP A 453 -8.48 -20.31 32.30
N TYR A 454 -7.53 -20.94 32.99
CA TYR A 454 -6.47 -20.27 33.74
C TYR A 454 -5.20 -20.06 32.90
N GLY A 455 -5.23 -20.42 31.61
CA GLY A 455 -4.08 -20.36 30.71
C GLY A 455 -3.04 -21.45 30.98
N ARG A 456 -3.41 -22.54 31.67
CA ARG A 456 -2.49 -23.64 31.97
C ARG A 456 -2.59 -24.71 30.89
N PHE A 457 -1.45 -25.21 30.43
CA PHE A 457 -1.40 -26.26 29.44
C PHE A 457 -1.47 -27.64 30.11
N TRP A 458 -2.33 -28.50 29.58
CA TRP A 458 -2.57 -29.86 30.00
C TRP A 458 -2.16 -30.81 28.88
N ARG A 459 -1.60 -31.95 29.25
CA ARG A 459 -1.26 -33.05 28.34
C ARG A 459 -1.56 -34.38 29.02
N ASP A 460 -2.33 -35.22 28.34
CA ASP A 460 -2.69 -36.56 28.80
C ASP A 460 -3.31 -36.57 30.22
N GLY A 461 -4.07 -35.51 30.55
CA GLY A 461 -4.73 -35.34 31.85
C GLY A 461 -3.84 -34.79 32.97
N GLU A 462 -2.60 -34.40 32.68
CA GLU A 462 -1.67 -33.80 33.64
C GLU A 462 -1.26 -32.38 33.24
N LEU A 463 -0.94 -31.53 34.21
CA LEU A 463 -0.38 -30.20 33.94
C LEU A 463 1.03 -30.37 33.33
N PHE A 464 1.25 -29.72 32.19
CA PHE A 464 2.52 -29.74 31.49
C PHE A 464 3.00 -28.31 31.26
N PHE A 465 4.19 -27.97 31.77
CA PHE A 465 4.82 -26.68 31.51
C PHE A 465 5.94 -26.87 30.48
N PRO A 466 5.73 -26.45 29.21
CA PRO A 466 6.77 -26.54 28.20
C PRO A 466 7.90 -25.59 28.56
N ILE A 467 9.06 -26.14 28.89
CA ILE A 467 10.30 -25.39 29.06
C ILE A 467 11.31 -25.95 28.08
N GLY A 468 11.74 -25.12 27.13
CA GLY A 468 12.48 -25.59 25.99
C GLY A 468 13.44 -24.60 25.38
N ILE A 469 14.14 -25.07 24.35
CA ILE A 469 15.07 -24.27 23.55
C ILE A 469 14.70 -24.33 22.07
N TYR A 470 15.07 -23.28 21.35
CA TYR A 470 15.07 -23.26 19.90
C TYR A 470 16.28 -24.05 19.40
N THR A 471 16.06 -24.91 18.41
CA THR A 471 17.12 -25.69 17.76
C THR A 471 17.05 -25.43 16.26
N ALA A 472 18.16 -25.54 15.53
CA ALA A 472 18.10 -25.46 14.08
C ALA A 472 17.38 -26.71 13.53
N ASN A 473 17.75 -27.88 14.03
CA ASN A 473 17.21 -29.17 13.66
C ASN A 473 17.22 -30.12 14.88
N ILE A 474 16.71 -31.35 14.75
CA ILE A 474 16.78 -32.37 15.80
C ILE A 474 18.04 -33.22 15.60
N ASP A 475 19.04 -33.01 16.44
CA ASP A 475 20.33 -33.72 16.44
C ASP A 475 20.54 -34.54 17.72
N GLU A 476 21.13 -35.74 17.59
CA GLU A 476 21.35 -36.64 18.72
C GLU A 476 22.29 -36.05 19.78
N SER A 477 23.34 -35.34 19.36
CA SER A 477 24.31 -34.77 20.31
C SER A 477 23.71 -33.64 21.14
N GLU A 478 22.86 -32.81 20.54
CA GLU A 478 22.11 -31.77 21.26
C GLU A 478 21.08 -32.39 22.22
N LEU A 479 20.36 -33.44 21.78
CA LEU A 479 19.41 -34.16 22.64
C LEU A 479 20.09 -34.86 23.82
N GLN A 480 21.31 -35.39 23.63
CA GLN A 480 22.10 -35.96 24.72
C GLN A 480 22.43 -34.89 25.77
N ASP A 481 22.85 -33.70 25.36
CA ASP A 481 23.12 -32.59 26.27
C ASP A 481 21.86 -32.14 27.04
N LEU A 482 20.69 -32.19 26.38
CA LEU A 482 19.40 -31.86 27.00
C LEU A 482 18.86 -32.94 27.94
N SER A 483 19.25 -34.20 27.76
CA SER A 483 18.69 -35.33 28.51
C SER A 483 18.94 -35.28 30.03
N ASP A 484 20.03 -34.64 30.45
CA ASP A 484 20.38 -34.40 31.86
C ASP A 484 19.91 -33.02 32.37
N SER A 485 19.07 -32.31 31.60
CA SER A 485 18.61 -30.95 31.88
C SER A 485 17.13 -30.92 32.28
N PRO A 486 16.63 -29.81 32.86
CA PRO A 486 15.21 -29.63 33.13
C PRO A 486 14.38 -29.29 31.87
N PHE A 487 15.00 -29.12 30.70
CA PHE A 487 14.30 -28.84 29.45
C PHE A 487 13.57 -30.10 28.96
N ASN A 488 12.29 -29.95 28.67
CA ASN A 488 11.39 -31.05 28.30
C ASN A 488 10.78 -30.87 26.90
N THR A 489 11.10 -29.76 26.23
CA THR A 489 10.54 -29.36 24.96
C THR A 489 11.63 -28.78 24.07
N ILE A 490 11.56 -29.02 22.77
CA ILE A 490 12.36 -28.36 21.75
C ILE A 490 11.45 -27.81 20.65
N MET A 491 11.91 -26.73 20.01
CA MET A 491 11.31 -26.23 18.77
C MET A 491 12.40 -26.18 17.70
N PRO A 492 12.49 -27.19 16.81
CA PRO A 492 13.33 -27.10 15.63
C PRO A 492 12.80 -26.05 14.67
N TYR A 493 13.67 -25.23 14.10
CA TYR A 493 13.31 -24.24 13.09
C TYR A 493 12.94 -24.91 11.76
N ASP A 494 13.65 -25.98 11.39
CA ASP A 494 13.29 -26.87 10.29
C ASP A 494 12.03 -27.71 10.61
N TYR A 495 11.38 -28.24 9.58
CA TYR A 495 10.28 -29.19 9.74
C TYR A 495 10.82 -30.63 9.94
N PRO A 496 10.55 -31.29 11.08
CA PRO A 496 11.12 -32.61 11.37
C PRO A 496 10.53 -33.74 10.51
N ASN A 497 11.31 -34.80 10.31
CA ASN A 497 10.82 -36.07 9.77
C ASN A 497 10.54 -37.11 10.88
N LEU A 498 10.01 -38.27 10.50
CA LEU A 498 9.66 -39.35 11.44
C LEU A 498 10.84 -39.84 12.29
N ASP A 499 12.03 -40.01 11.70
CA ASP A 499 13.21 -40.50 12.44
C ASP A 499 13.65 -39.49 13.51
N GLN A 500 13.51 -38.20 13.21
CA GLN A 500 13.81 -37.12 14.14
C GLN A 500 12.80 -37.03 15.28
N LEU A 501 11.50 -37.23 15.00
CA LEU A 501 10.49 -37.31 16.06
C LEU A 501 10.68 -38.55 16.94
N ASN A 502 11.03 -39.70 16.35
CA ASN A 502 11.38 -40.91 17.10
C ASN A 502 12.60 -40.68 17.99
N LEU A 503 13.61 -39.97 17.48
CA LEU A 503 14.81 -39.61 18.25
C LEU A 503 14.45 -38.68 19.42
N ALA A 504 13.64 -37.65 19.20
CA ALA A 504 13.16 -36.78 20.28
C ALA A 504 12.39 -37.57 21.36
N GLU A 505 11.51 -38.49 20.95
CA GLU A 505 10.80 -39.39 21.87
C GLU A 505 11.77 -40.26 22.69
N GLN A 506 12.77 -40.85 22.05
CA GLN A 506 13.79 -41.68 22.69
C GLN A 506 14.51 -40.92 23.82
N TYR A 507 14.75 -39.62 23.64
CA TYR A 507 15.37 -38.73 24.62
C TYR A 507 14.37 -38.04 25.55
N GLY A 508 13.08 -38.39 25.49
CA GLY A 508 12.03 -37.85 26.34
C GLY A 508 11.66 -36.39 26.05
N GLN A 509 12.07 -35.86 24.89
CA GLN A 509 11.79 -34.48 24.49
C GLN A 509 10.44 -34.38 23.77
N LYS A 510 9.72 -33.30 24.06
CA LYS A 510 8.52 -32.91 23.31
C LYS A 510 8.88 -31.93 22.20
N VAL A 511 8.18 -31.99 21.09
CA VAL A 511 8.49 -31.21 19.88
C VAL A 511 7.34 -30.29 19.55
N ILE A 512 7.63 -28.99 19.45
CA ILE A 512 6.77 -28.04 18.76
C ILE A 512 7.17 -28.11 17.29
N PHE A 513 6.33 -28.72 16.46
CA PHE A 513 6.62 -29.02 15.06
C PHE A 513 6.49 -27.74 14.22
N SER A 514 7.56 -27.35 13.54
CA SER A 514 7.59 -26.13 12.72
C SER A 514 6.96 -26.36 11.34
N LEU A 515 5.94 -25.56 11.04
CA LEU A 515 5.33 -25.38 9.72
C LEU A 515 5.40 -23.90 9.29
N LYS A 516 6.17 -23.07 10.01
CA LYS A 516 6.17 -21.60 9.88
C LYS A 516 6.53 -21.09 8.49
N ASP A 517 7.24 -21.88 7.70
CA ASP A 517 7.70 -21.53 6.35
C ASP A 517 6.76 -22.08 5.26
N PHE A 518 5.62 -22.68 5.61
CA PHE A 518 4.69 -23.30 4.64
C PHE A 518 3.81 -22.22 3.97
N PHE A 519 4.45 -21.19 3.43
CA PHE A 519 3.84 -20.09 2.69
C PHE A 519 4.50 -20.03 1.32
N TYR A 520 3.70 -20.07 0.26
CA TYR A 520 4.16 -19.75 -1.08
C TYR A 520 4.73 -18.32 -1.12
N ASP A 521 5.74 -18.11 -1.97
CA ASP A 521 6.57 -16.89 -2.08
C ASP A 521 7.37 -16.50 -0.83
N PHE A 522 7.44 -17.34 0.21
CA PHE A 522 8.37 -17.11 1.32
C PHE A 522 9.80 -17.53 0.96
N PRO A 523 10.84 -16.78 1.35
CA PRO A 523 12.24 -17.10 1.03
C PRO A 523 12.71 -18.50 1.50
N TYR A 524 12.05 -19.04 2.54
CA TYR A 524 12.37 -20.34 3.13
C TYR A 524 11.28 -21.39 2.89
N ALA A 525 10.36 -21.11 1.96
CA ALA A 525 9.32 -22.06 1.59
C ALA A 525 9.95 -23.38 1.15
N PRO A 526 9.44 -24.53 1.65
CA PRO A 526 9.87 -25.82 1.15
C PRO A 526 9.71 -25.89 -0.38
N PRO A 527 10.65 -26.51 -1.11
CA PRO A 527 10.65 -26.49 -2.58
C PRO A 527 9.50 -27.25 -3.24
N PHE A 528 8.68 -27.95 -2.46
CA PHE A 528 7.47 -28.63 -2.91
C PHE A 528 6.21 -27.76 -2.81
N ILE A 529 6.31 -26.55 -2.27
CA ILE A 529 5.23 -25.55 -2.29
C ILE A 529 5.52 -24.65 -3.49
N GLU A 530 4.92 -24.99 -4.63
CA GLU A 530 5.09 -24.32 -5.91
C GLU A 530 4.03 -23.24 -6.14
N ASP A 531 2.90 -23.30 -5.44
CA ASP A 531 1.85 -22.27 -5.41
C ASP A 531 1.09 -22.21 -4.05
N GLU A 532 0.11 -21.29 -3.92
CA GLU A 532 -0.69 -21.13 -2.70
C GLU A 532 -1.59 -22.36 -2.38
N ASP A 533 -2.01 -23.14 -3.38
CA ASP A 533 -2.87 -24.31 -3.16
C ASP A 533 -2.09 -25.46 -2.50
N ASP A 534 -0.78 -25.57 -2.81
CA ASP A 534 0.12 -26.56 -2.21
C ASP A 534 0.29 -26.39 -0.69
N GLU A 535 0.13 -25.18 -0.15
CA GLU A 535 0.31 -24.89 1.28
C GLU A 535 -0.63 -25.75 2.14
N VAL A 536 -1.93 -25.77 1.78
CA VAL A 536 -2.98 -26.46 2.54
C VAL A 536 -2.84 -27.97 2.42
N GLU A 537 -2.48 -28.48 1.23
CA GLU A 537 -2.22 -29.90 1.02
C GLU A 537 -1.03 -30.36 1.88
N ALA A 538 0.07 -29.62 1.87
CA ALA A 538 1.26 -29.94 2.65
C ALA A 538 0.98 -29.94 4.16
N ILE A 539 0.28 -28.93 4.68
CA ILE A 539 -0.09 -28.85 6.10
C ILE A 539 -0.99 -30.04 6.50
N THR A 540 -1.95 -30.38 5.65
CA THR A 540 -2.84 -31.53 5.85
C THR A 540 -2.04 -32.83 5.97
N LEU A 541 -1.13 -33.08 5.02
CA LEU A 541 -0.27 -34.27 5.02
C LEU A 541 0.58 -34.37 6.30
N MET A 542 1.20 -33.26 6.73
CA MET A 542 2.00 -33.23 7.96
C MET A 542 1.15 -33.54 9.20
N ALA A 543 -0.03 -32.92 9.31
CA ALA A 543 -0.95 -33.14 10.43
C ALA A 543 -1.42 -34.60 10.47
N GLU A 544 -1.88 -35.16 9.36
CA GLU A 544 -2.34 -36.55 9.29
C GLU A 544 -1.24 -37.55 9.65
N GLN A 545 -0.02 -37.29 9.18
CA GLN A 545 1.13 -38.15 9.41
C GLN A 545 1.59 -38.13 10.87
N TYR A 546 1.66 -36.96 11.51
CA TYR A 546 2.35 -36.80 12.79
C TYR A 546 1.46 -36.48 14.00
N ARG A 547 0.17 -36.17 13.84
CA ARG A 547 -0.75 -35.83 14.97
C ARG A 547 -0.78 -36.81 16.14
N ASN A 548 -0.46 -38.08 15.89
CA ASN A 548 -0.45 -39.14 16.91
C ASN A 548 0.94 -39.46 17.45
N HIS A 549 1.99 -38.78 17.00
CA HIS A 549 3.35 -39.05 17.41
C HIS A 549 3.56 -38.66 18.89
N PRO A 550 4.11 -39.54 19.75
CA PRO A 550 4.25 -39.25 21.18
C PRO A 550 5.16 -38.05 21.50
N ALA A 551 6.15 -37.76 20.66
CA ALA A 551 6.98 -36.55 20.79
C ALA A 551 6.22 -35.25 20.45
N LEU A 552 5.22 -35.26 19.57
CA LEU A 552 4.53 -34.05 19.14
C LEU A 552 3.81 -33.38 20.34
N LEU A 553 3.93 -32.06 20.44
CA LEU A 553 3.31 -31.23 21.48
C LEU A 553 2.35 -30.19 20.91
N ALA A 554 2.79 -29.48 19.87
CA ALA A 554 2.08 -28.38 19.25
C ALA A 554 2.62 -28.15 17.83
N TRP A 555 1.90 -27.33 17.06
CA TRP A 555 2.28 -26.89 15.72
C TRP A 555 2.66 -25.42 15.77
N TYR A 556 3.80 -25.06 15.18
CA TYR A 556 4.29 -23.70 15.06
C TYR A 556 4.04 -23.20 13.64
N LEU A 557 3.05 -22.31 13.48
CA LEU A 557 2.48 -21.96 12.16
C LEU A 557 2.99 -20.65 11.56
N SER A 558 3.60 -19.78 12.35
CA SER A 558 4.02 -18.47 11.87
C SER A 558 5.16 -17.93 12.73
N ASP A 559 6.14 -17.35 12.05
CA ASP A 559 7.22 -16.57 12.64
C ASP A 559 7.18 -15.17 12.03
N GLU A 560 6.96 -14.16 12.88
CA GLU A 560 6.91 -12.73 12.52
C GLU A 560 5.94 -12.33 11.37
N THR A 561 4.91 -13.14 11.06
CA THR A 561 3.89 -12.84 10.02
C THR A 561 2.46 -12.64 10.56
N PRO A 562 2.23 -11.80 11.59
CA PRO A 562 0.94 -11.74 12.30
C PRO A 562 -0.24 -11.23 11.46
N THR A 563 -0.01 -10.67 10.27
CA THR A 563 -1.04 -10.07 9.41
C THR A 563 -1.27 -10.83 8.10
N ASP A 564 -0.65 -11.99 7.90
CA ASP A 564 -0.91 -12.79 6.69
C ASP A 564 -2.30 -13.44 6.77
N LYS A 565 -3.15 -13.15 5.79
CA LYS A 565 -4.52 -13.68 5.70
C LYS A 565 -4.57 -15.21 5.61
N ARG A 566 -3.51 -15.84 5.08
CA ARG A 566 -3.39 -17.31 4.93
C ARG A 566 -3.25 -18.02 6.27
N LEU A 567 -2.72 -17.35 7.30
CA LEU A 567 -2.52 -17.94 8.64
C LEU A 567 -3.81 -18.47 9.26
N SER A 568 -4.95 -17.79 9.04
CA SER A 568 -6.26 -18.27 9.50
C SER A 568 -6.64 -19.59 8.85
N THR A 569 -6.35 -19.75 7.56
CA THR A 569 -6.57 -20.99 6.81
C THR A 569 -5.66 -22.09 7.33
N HIS A 570 -4.36 -21.85 7.50
CA HIS A 570 -3.41 -22.83 8.07
C HIS A 570 -3.84 -23.31 9.46
N TYR A 571 -4.24 -22.39 10.33
CA TYR A 571 -4.74 -22.73 11.66
C TYR A 571 -5.98 -23.62 11.61
N LYS A 572 -6.96 -23.29 10.76
CA LYS A 572 -8.18 -24.08 10.57
C LYS A 572 -7.84 -25.48 10.04
N THR A 573 -6.95 -25.59 9.07
CA THR A 573 -6.47 -26.88 8.52
C THR A 573 -5.85 -27.76 9.60
N ILE A 574 -5.02 -27.21 10.50
CA ILE A 574 -4.47 -27.97 11.63
C ILE A 574 -5.57 -28.39 12.61
N VAL A 575 -6.50 -27.50 12.98
CA VAL A 575 -7.58 -27.84 13.92
C VAL A 575 -8.48 -28.96 13.37
N GLU A 576 -8.71 -28.99 12.07
CA GLU A 576 -9.51 -30.01 11.40
C GLU A 576 -8.79 -31.36 11.31
N ASN A 577 -7.48 -31.35 11.05
CA ASN A 577 -6.69 -32.57 10.84
C ASN A 577 -6.03 -33.11 12.12
N ASP A 578 -5.79 -32.29 13.13
CA ASP A 578 -5.29 -32.69 14.45
C ASP A 578 -6.26 -32.24 15.56
N PRO A 579 -7.18 -33.12 15.99
CA PRO A 579 -8.12 -32.80 17.06
C PRO A 579 -7.50 -32.81 18.46
N ASN A 580 -6.22 -33.19 18.62
CA ASN A 580 -5.58 -33.43 19.92
C ASN A 580 -4.87 -32.24 20.54
#